data_AF-A0A7C2NMC3-F1
#
_entry.id   AF-A0A7C2NMC3-F1
#
_cell.length_a   1.000
_cell.length_b   1.000
_cell.length_c   1.000
_cell.angle_alpha   90.00
_cell.angle_beta   90.00
_cell.angle_gamma   90.00
#
_symmetry.space_group_name_H-M   'P 1'
#
loop_
_entity.id
_entity.type
_entity.pdbx_description
1 polymer ?
#
loop_
_entity_poly.entity_id
_entity_poly.type
_entity_poly.pdbx_seq_one_letter_code
_entity_poly.pdbx_strand_id
1 'polypeptide(L)'
;MSHKIADIAQKVGLPLRETKRWLRQMGVPMEGDHLSVDDETVENILRLLTEAASDHVPTPPEPPEEPIEVVLKRHAERLRQLPGVVGIGIRKDAKGQPYLSVLLSIPVEEANLPEFLDGYPVKGIYTGRIVARTRKEQKRHA
;
A
#
# COMPACT_ATOMS: atom_id res chain seq x y z
N MET A 1 -14.53 -5.11 24.71
CA MET A 1 -13.83 -3.81 24.74
C MET A 1 -13.82 -3.25 23.32
N SER A 2 -13.36 -2.02 23.09
CA SER A 2 -13.36 -1.42 21.75
C SER A 2 -11.92 -1.35 21.21
N HIS A 3 -11.62 -2.11 20.17
CA HIS A 3 -10.28 -2.17 19.58
C HIS A 3 -10.28 -1.49 18.21
N LYS A 4 -9.29 -0.63 17.95
CA LYS A 4 -9.18 0.02 16.63
C LYS A 4 -8.68 -0.97 15.59
N ILE A 5 -9.35 -1.01 14.46
CA ILE A 5 -8.95 -1.86 13.32
C ILE A 5 -7.59 -1.43 12.77
N ALA A 6 -7.23 -0.15 12.89
CA ALA A 6 -5.92 0.37 12.50
C ALA A 6 -4.76 -0.26 13.29
N ASP A 7 -4.95 -0.47 14.61
CA ASP A 7 -3.93 -1.09 15.46
C ASP A 7 -3.72 -2.55 15.08
N ILE A 8 -4.80 -3.25 14.70
CA ILE A 8 -4.76 -4.63 14.22
C ILE A 8 -4.04 -4.70 12.88
N ALA A 9 -4.42 -3.85 11.92
CA ALA A 9 -3.78 -3.76 10.60
C ALA A 9 -2.27 -3.51 10.72
N GLN A 10 -1.87 -2.62 11.63
CA GLN A 10 -0.46 -2.34 11.91
C GLN A 10 0.27 -3.55 12.52
N LYS A 11 -0.36 -4.28 13.44
CA LYS A 11 0.21 -5.50 14.05
C LYS A 11 0.43 -6.63 13.05
N VAL A 12 -0.49 -6.82 12.11
CA VAL A 12 -0.39 -7.89 11.09
C VAL A 12 0.36 -7.44 9.82
N GLY A 13 0.70 -6.16 9.71
CA GLY A 13 1.41 -5.61 8.55
C GLY A 13 0.58 -5.55 7.27
N LEU A 14 -0.76 -5.57 7.38
CA LEU A 14 -1.67 -5.48 6.24
C LEU A 14 -2.22 -4.05 6.06
N PRO A 15 -2.55 -3.64 4.82
CA PRO A 15 -3.29 -2.41 4.57
C PRO A 15 -4.66 -2.42 5.25
N LEU A 16 -5.07 -1.28 5.84
CA LEU A 16 -6.34 -1.14 6.56
C LEU A 16 -7.57 -1.60 5.76
N ARG A 17 -7.58 -1.33 4.45
CA ARG A 17 -8.67 -1.76 3.55
C ARG A 17 -8.77 -3.28 3.45
N GLU A 18 -7.64 -3.95 3.42
CA GLU A 18 -7.53 -5.40 3.30
C GLU A 18 -7.89 -6.08 4.62
N THR A 19 -7.40 -5.55 5.75
CA THR A 19 -7.80 -5.97 7.09
C THR A 19 -9.32 -5.86 7.27
N LYS A 20 -9.94 -4.75 6.87
CA LYS A 20 -11.40 -4.57 6.95
C LYS A 20 -12.16 -5.56 6.06
N ARG A 21 -11.67 -5.84 4.85
CA ARG A 21 -12.28 -6.82 3.94
C ARG A 21 -12.28 -8.21 4.58
N TRP A 22 -11.16 -8.62 5.14
CA TRP A 22 -11.00 -9.90 5.84
C TRP A 22 -11.92 -10.01 7.06
N LEU A 23 -11.97 -8.97 7.90
CA LEU A 23 -12.85 -8.95 9.07
C LEU A 23 -14.33 -9.09 8.69
N ARG A 24 -14.79 -8.46 7.60
CA ARG A 24 -16.16 -8.68 7.07
C ARG A 24 -16.37 -10.11 6.60
N GLN A 25 -15.40 -10.66 5.88
CA GLN A 25 -15.49 -12.02 5.34
C GLN A 25 -15.56 -13.08 6.44
N MET A 26 -14.86 -12.84 7.55
CA MET A 26 -14.92 -13.67 8.76
C MET A 26 -16.19 -13.42 9.60
N GLY A 27 -17.07 -12.50 9.19
CA GLY A 27 -18.30 -12.18 9.92
C GLY A 27 -18.06 -11.46 11.24
N VAL A 28 -16.90 -10.82 11.42
CA VAL A 28 -16.56 -10.15 12.67
C VAL A 28 -17.39 -8.87 12.80
N PRO A 29 -18.11 -8.68 13.93
CA PRO A 29 -18.92 -7.49 14.15
C PRO A 29 -18.02 -6.25 14.30
N MET A 30 -18.19 -5.31 13.38
CA MET A 30 -17.48 -4.03 13.35
C MET A 30 -18.47 -2.88 13.52
N GLU A 31 -18.13 -1.95 14.40
CA GLU A 31 -18.82 -0.65 14.54
C GLU A 31 -17.89 0.44 14.01
N GLY A 32 -18.10 0.84 12.76
CA GLY A 32 -17.26 1.83 12.09
C GLY A 32 -15.80 1.37 11.94
N ASP A 33 -14.90 2.00 12.69
CA ASP A 33 -13.45 1.71 12.72
C ASP A 33 -13.01 0.86 13.92
N HIS A 34 -13.98 0.38 14.70
CA HIS A 34 -13.75 -0.34 15.94
C HIS A 34 -14.35 -1.75 15.90
N LEU A 35 -13.66 -2.67 16.56
CA LEU A 35 -14.15 -4.01 16.87
C LEU A 35 -14.70 -4.02 18.29
N SER A 36 -15.96 -4.46 18.43
CA SER A 36 -16.61 -4.67 19.72
C SER A 36 -16.50 -6.15 20.11
N VAL A 37 -15.27 -6.55 20.46
CA VAL A 37 -14.94 -7.93 20.85
C VAL A 37 -14.07 -7.91 22.12
N ASP A 38 -13.96 -9.07 22.78
CA ASP A 38 -13.07 -9.27 23.92
C ASP A 38 -11.61 -9.51 23.48
N ASP A 39 -10.67 -9.39 24.42
CA ASP A 39 -9.23 -9.49 24.15
C ASP A 39 -8.81 -10.86 23.58
N GLU A 40 -9.43 -11.95 24.04
CA GLU A 40 -9.15 -13.31 23.56
C GLU A 40 -9.57 -13.47 22.09
N THR A 41 -10.72 -12.91 21.73
CA THR A 41 -11.17 -12.84 20.33
C THR A 41 -10.21 -11.99 19.48
N VAL A 42 -9.67 -10.88 19.99
CA VAL A 42 -8.67 -10.08 19.25
C VAL A 42 -7.39 -10.86 19.01
N GLU A 43 -6.88 -11.59 20.00
CA GLU A 43 -5.67 -12.40 19.83
C GLU A 43 -5.88 -13.53 18.81
N ASN A 44 -7.04 -14.18 18.84
CA ASN A 44 -7.40 -15.18 17.84
C ASN A 44 -7.51 -14.58 16.42
N ILE A 45 -8.12 -13.39 16.29
CA ILE A 45 -8.18 -12.65 15.02
C ILE A 45 -6.76 -12.30 14.55
N LEU A 46 -5.88 -11.82 15.43
CA LEU A 46 -4.49 -11.51 15.08
C LEU A 46 -3.74 -12.75 14.60
N ARG A 47 -3.92 -13.90 15.27
CA ARG A 47 -3.30 -15.16 14.86
C ARG A 47 -3.80 -15.60 13.48
N LEU A 48 -5.11 -15.64 13.27
CA LEU A 48 -5.72 -16.02 12.00
C LEU A 48 -5.32 -15.08 10.86
N LEU A 49 -5.29 -13.77 11.11
CA LEU A 49 -4.84 -12.78 10.13
C LEU A 49 -3.34 -12.91 9.83
N THR A 50 -2.52 -13.29 10.81
CA THR A 50 -1.07 -13.48 10.60
C THR A 50 -0.78 -14.75 9.79
N GLU A 51 -1.53 -15.83 10.06
CA GLU A 51 -1.48 -17.06 9.27
C GLU A 51 -2.00 -16.81 7.84
N ALA A 52 -3.15 -16.16 7.70
CA ALA A 52 -3.70 -15.76 6.42
C ALA A 52 -2.81 -14.81 5.63
N ALA A 53 -2.18 -13.83 6.29
CA ALA A 53 -1.23 -12.91 5.66
C ALA A 53 0.06 -13.62 5.21
N SER A 54 0.42 -14.75 5.82
CA SER A 54 1.52 -15.58 5.33
C SER A 54 1.16 -16.29 4.01
N ASP A 55 -0.11 -16.64 3.81
CA ASP A 55 -0.60 -17.22 2.54
C ASP A 55 -1.05 -16.16 1.51
N HIS A 56 -1.37 -14.94 1.94
CA HIS A 56 -1.72 -13.80 1.07
C HIS A 56 -0.50 -12.91 0.76
N VAL A 57 0.60 -13.53 0.34
CA VAL A 57 1.45 -12.83 -0.63
C VAL A 57 0.67 -12.90 -1.93
N PRO A 58 0.15 -11.79 -2.49
CA PRO A 58 -0.56 -11.87 -3.76
C PRO A 58 0.39 -12.54 -4.75
N THR A 59 -0.02 -13.73 -5.23
CA THR A 59 0.86 -14.61 -6.00
C THR A 59 1.29 -13.83 -7.24
N PRO A 60 2.60 -13.55 -7.42
CA PRO A 60 3.08 -12.85 -8.60
C PRO A 60 2.59 -13.60 -9.85
N PRO A 61 2.01 -12.92 -10.85
CA PRO A 61 1.69 -13.54 -12.12
C PRO A 61 3.01 -13.91 -12.79
N GLU A 62 3.40 -15.18 -12.64
CA GLU A 62 4.65 -15.77 -13.15
C GLU A 62 5.94 -15.10 -12.62
N PRO A 63 7.07 -15.82 -12.52
CA PRO A 63 8.34 -15.18 -12.21
C PRO A 63 8.64 -14.12 -13.29
N PRO A 64 9.09 -12.91 -12.92
CA PRO A 64 9.39 -11.89 -13.91
C PRO A 64 10.48 -12.39 -14.86
N GLU A 65 10.14 -12.51 -16.14
CA GLU A 65 11.07 -12.95 -17.19
C GLU A 65 12.16 -11.92 -17.46
N GLU A 66 11.87 -10.66 -17.14
CA GLU A 66 12.74 -9.52 -17.40
C GLU A 66 13.09 -8.78 -16.11
N PRO A 67 14.28 -8.15 -16.03
CA PRO A 67 14.66 -7.34 -14.88
C PRO A 67 13.74 -6.12 -14.72
N ILE A 68 13.42 -5.78 -13.46
CA ILE A 68 12.51 -4.69 -13.10
C ILE A 68 12.84 -3.33 -13.73
N GLU A 69 14.09 -3.08 -14.08
CA GLU A 69 14.55 -1.86 -14.76
C GLU A 69 13.99 -1.75 -16.19
N VAL A 70 13.87 -2.88 -16.88
CA VAL A 70 13.28 -2.98 -18.22
C VAL A 70 11.77 -2.79 -18.13
N VAL A 71 11.13 -3.46 -17.16
CA VAL A 71 9.70 -3.30 -16.86
C VAL A 71 9.37 -1.84 -16.52
N LEU A 72 10.18 -1.18 -15.67
CA LEU A 72 10.03 0.23 -15.36
C LEU A 72 10.13 1.09 -16.62
N LYS A 73 11.16 0.91 -17.45
CA LYS A 73 11.32 1.71 -18.67
C LYS A 73 10.15 1.54 -19.64
N ARG A 74 9.66 0.31 -19.81
CA ARG A 74 8.53 -0.02 -20.69
C ARG A 74 7.23 0.62 -20.24
N HIS A 75 6.95 0.58 -18.93
CA HIS A 75 5.66 1.05 -18.39
C HIS A 75 5.70 2.47 -17.84
N ALA A 76 6.87 3.10 -17.74
CA ALA A 76 7.03 4.43 -17.13
C ALA A 76 6.16 5.51 -17.81
N GLU A 77 6.09 5.54 -19.13
CA GLU A 77 5.27 6.53 -19.84
C GLU A 77 3.78 6.34 -19.56
N ARG A 78 3.30 5.09 -19.62
CA ARG A 78 1.90 4.75 -19.33
C ARG A 78 1.53 5.12 -17.91
N LEU A 79 2.37 4.77 -16.95
CA LEU A 79 2.15 5.09 -15.53
C LEU A 79 2.17 6.61 -15.29
N ARG A 80 3.03 7.38 -15.96
CA ARG A 80 3.05 8.85 -15.85
C ARG A 80 1.78 9.53 -16.37
N GLN A 81 1.06 8.88 -17.28
CA GLN A 81 -0.21 9.40 -17.80
C GLN A 81 -1.37 9.19 -16.82
N LEU A 82 -1.18 8.37 -15.77
CA LEU A 82 -2.21 8.18 -14.76
C LEU A 82 -2.39 9.44 -13.91
N PRO A 83 -3.64 9.77 -13.54
CA PRO A 83 -3.94 10.98 -12.79
C PRO A 83 -3.19 11.01 -11.47
N GLY A 84 -2.55 12.14 -11.21
CA GLY A 84 -1.81 12.38 -9.98
C GLY A 84 -0.45 11.70 -9.89
N VAL A 85 0.03 10.96 -10.89
CA VAL A 85 1.40 10.42 -10.87
C VAL A 85 2.43 11.54 -11.01
N VAL A 86 3.29 11.68 -9.99
CA VAL A 86 4.36 12.69 -9.94
C VAL A 86 5.74 12.07 -10.08
N GLY A 87 5.87 10.75 -9.90
CA GLY A 87 7.14 10.06 -10.05
C GLY A 87 6.96 8.55 -10.02
N ILE A 88 7.92 7.83 -10.58
CA ILE A 88 7.96 6.37 -10.56
C ILE A 88 9.41 5.96 -10.33
N GLY A 89 9.61 4.91 -9.55
CA GLY A 89 10.93 4.37 -9.27
C GLY A 89 10.87 2.92 -8.81
N ILE A 90 12.04 2.35 -8.57
CA ILE A 90 12.20 1.00 -8.00
C ILE A 90 12.58 1.15 -6.54
N ARG A 91 11.91 0.39 -5.67
CA ARG A 91 12.25 0.27 -4.25
C ARG A 91 12.30 -1.19 -3.86
N LYS A 92 12.89 -1.47 -2.71
CA LYS A 92 12.87 -2.78 -2.07
C LYS A 92 11.98 -2.73 -0.85
N ASP A 93 11.23 -3.79 -0.60
CA ASP A 93 10.45 -3.94 0.62
C ASP A 93 11.32 -4.38 1.80
N ALA A 94 10.70 -4.59 2.97
CA ALA A 94 11.41 -5.04 4.18
C ALA A 94 12.05 -6.43 4.03
N LYS A 95 11.60 -7.25 3.07
CA LYS A 95 12.14 -8.57 2.72
C LYS A 95 13.20 -8.50 1.62
N GLY A 96 13.54 -7.30 1.14
CA GLY A 96 14.50 -7.07 0.07
C GLY A 96 13.93 -7.29 -1.35
N GLN A 97 12.63 -7.56 -1.49
CA GLN A 97 11.99 -7.82 -2.78
C GLN A 97 11.76 -6.50 -3.54
N PRO A 98 12.15 -6.42 -4.82
CA PRO A 98 11.98 -5.22 -5.61
C PRO A 98 10.51 -5.00 -6.01
N TYR A 99 10.06 -3.76 -5.94
CA TYR A 99 8.73 -3.33 -6.34
C TYR A 99 8.78 -1.98 -7.06
N LEU A 100 7.76 -1.70 -7.87
CA LEU A 100 7.59 -0.43 -8.57
C LEU A 100 6.87 0.55 -7.64
N SER A 101 7.58 1.58 -7.19
CA SER A 101 7.01 2.66 -6.39
C SER A 101 6.47 3.75 -7.30
N VAL A 102 5.19 4.10 -7.15
CA VAL A 102 4.54 5.20 -7.88
C VAL A 102 4.22 6.32 -6.89
N LEU A 103 4.86 7.47 -7.05
CA LEU A 103 4.61 8.66 -6.26
C LEU A 103 3.37 9.37 -6.78
N LEU A 104 2.44 9.69 -5.90
CA LEU A 104 1.13 10.25 -6.23
C LEU A 104 0.85 11.58 -5.50
N SER A 105 0.32 12.56 -6.21
CA SER A 105 -0.21 13.82 -5.67
C SER A 105 -1.69 13.76 -5.29
N ILE A 106 -2.34 12.64 -5.58
CA ILE A 106 -3.71 12.31 -5.17
C ILE A 106 -3.70 11.04 -4.31
N PRO A 107 -4.74 10.78 -3.50
CA PRO A 107 -4.86 9.54 -2.74
C PRO A 107 -4.69 8.30 -3.63
N VAL A 108 -4.05 7.25 -3.10
CA VAL A 108 -3.70 6.03 -3.86
C VAL A 108 -4.94 5.36 -4.43
N GLU A 109 -6.04 5.45 -3.69
CA GLU A 109 -7.35 4.89 -4.04
C GLU A 109 -7.97 5.54 -5.27
N GLU A 110 -7.58 6.77 -5.61
CA GLU A 110 -8.08 7.54 -6.75
C GLU A 110 -7.22 7.37 -8.01
N ALA A 111 -5.98 6.90 -7.85
CA ALA A 111 -5.01 6.80 -8.94
C ALA A 111 -5.19 5.58 -9.86
N ASN A 112 -6.10 4.65 -9.51
CA ASN A 112 -6.40 3.42 -10.26
C ASN A 112 -5.12 2.69 -10.74
N LEU A 113 -4.16 2.52 -9.83
CA LEU A 113 -2.91 1.82 -10.15
C LEU A 113 -3.15 0.32 -10.32
N PRO A 114 -2.50 -0.32 -11.32
CA PRO A 114 -2.47 -1.78 -11.38
C PRO A 114 -1.73 -2.33 -10.16
N GLU A 115 -2.14 -3.50 -9.66
CA GLU A 115 -1.45 -4.16 -8.53
C GLU A 115 -0.12 -4.78 -8.94
N PHE A 116 0.01 -5.21 -10.21
CA PHE A 116 1.19 -5.83 -10.79
C PHE A 116 1.50 -5.31 -12.20
N LEU A 117 2.79 -5.30 -12.55
CA LEU A 117 3.29 -5.08 -13.90
C LEU A 117 4.38 -6.10 -14.21
N ASP A 118 4.14 -6.95 -15.21
CA ASP A 118 5.08 -7.97 -15.70
C ASP A 118 5.73 -8.76 -14.54
N GLY A 119 4.91 -9.25 -13.60
CA GLY A 119 5.35 -10.03 -12.43
C GLY A 119 5.84 -9.20 -11.24
N TYR A 120 6.04 -7.88 -11.39
CA TYR A 120 6.46 -7.02 -10.28
C TYR A 120 5.30 -6.32 -9.58
N PRO A 121 5.28 -6.29 -8.23
CA PRO A 121 4.27 -5.56 -7.48
C PRO A 121 4.44 -4.05 -7.66
N VAL A 122 3.31 -3.34 -7.75
CA VAL A 122 3.24 -1.89 -7.86
C VAL A 122 2.65 -1.32 -6.57
N LYS A 123 3.30 -0.32 -5.99
CA LYS A 123 2.86 0.34 -4.75
C LYS A 123 2.76 1.85 -4.94
N GLY A 124 1.56 2.38 -4.74
CA GLY A 124 1.31 3.82 -4.69
C GLY A 124 1.78 4.43 -3.37
N ILE A 125 2.46 5.57 -3.45
CA ILE A 125 2.93 6.35 -2.30
C ILE A 125 2.35 7.76 -2.45
N TYR A 126 1.40 8.10 -1.60
CA TYR A 126 0.84 9.44 -1.57
C TYR A 126 1.86 10.43 -0.97
N THR A 127 2.30 11.40 -1.78
CA THR A 127 3.30 12.41 -1.40
C THR A 127 2.67 13.74 -0.97
N GLY A 128 1.34 13.87 -1.04
CA GLY A 128 0.66 15.14 -0.82
C GLY A 128 0.80 16.12 -1.98
N ARG A 129 0.33 17.36 -1.79
CA ARG A 129 0.44 18.44 -2.78
C ARG A 129 1.89 18.90 -2.92
N ILE A 130 2.51 18.59 -4.05
CA ILE A 130 3.79 19.17 -4.44
C ILE A 130 3.53 20.59 -4.96
N VAL A 131 3.97 21.60 -4.21
CA VAL A 131 3.93 23.01 -4.63
C VAL A 131 5.33 23.49 -5.00
N ALA A 132 5.44 24.21 -6.12
CA ALA A 132 6.68 24.88 -6.48
C ALA A 132 6.95 25.99 -5.46
N ARG A 133 8.12 25.96 -4.79
CA ARG A 133 8.53 27.06 -3.91
C ARG A 133 8.78 28.31 -4.76
N THR A 134 8.01 29.37 -4.54
CA THR A 134 8.27 30.68 -5.15
C THR A 134 9.56 31.29 -4.61
N ARG A 135 10.39 31.84 -5.51
CA ARG A 135 11.73 32.44 -5.27
C ARG A 135 11.79 33.54 -4.18
N LYS A 136 10.67 33.99 -3.63
CA LYS A 136 10.57 35.08 -2.63
C LYS A 136 10.93 34.67 -1.19
N GLU A 137 11.05 33.38 -0.87
CA GLU A 137 11.35 32.93 0.51
C GLU A 137 12.85 32.79 0.83
N GLN A 138 13.76 33.02 -0.13
CA GLN A 138 15.21 32.94 0.11
C GLN A 138 15.78 34.08 0.98
N LYS A 139 15.01 35.11 1.32
CA LYS A 139 15.52 36.31 2.04
C LYS A 139 15.21 36.36 3.55
N ARG A 140 14.63 35.32 4.16
CA ARG A 140 14.31 35.33 5.61
C ARG A 140 15.26 34.49 6.49
N HIS A 141 16.26 33.84 5.91
CA HIS A 141 17.28 33.09 6.64
C HIS A 141 18.68 33.35 6.07
N ALA A 142 19.07 34.63 6.03
CA ALA A 142 20.45 35.05 5.87
C ALA A 142 20.80 35.95 7.05
#